data_AF-A0A9P7F178-F1
#
_entry.id   AF-A0A9P7F178-F1
#
_cell.length_a   1.000
_cell.length_b   1.000
_cell.length_c   1.000
_cell.angle_alpha   90.00
_cell.angle_beta   90.00
_cell.angle_gamma   90.00
#
_symmetry.space_group_name_H-M   'P 1'
#
loop_
_entity.id
_entity.type
_entity.pdbx_description
1 polymer ?
#
loop_
_entity_poly.entity_id
_entity_poly.type
_entity_poly.pdbx_seq_one_letter_code
_entity_poly.pdbx_strand_id
1 'polypeptide(L)'
;MDKWYESFEGILAIHQDKFVTASAPTRQSILKTIRDQIVTKHKSLEDPAALPKPLRKAIRRYYLQFLTDEDDIQAEGEFLEDEQDNEALGVSPEEREMAARPKDAAFYKKEITDWDVAQKLFKQEIDDYDKEEQSKLGGKHLIKFCTGHARDWFNNMTPAQREEVEDTKEKWNREGAPAEAQAM
;
A
#
# COMPACT_ATOMS: atom_id res chain seq x y z
N MET A 1 2.18 21.31 -12.26
CA MET A 1 0.81 21.33 -11.73
C MET A 1 0.07 20.19 -12.40
N ASP A 2 -0.50 19.28 -11.61
CA ASP A 2 -1.18 18.10 -12.16
C ASP A 2 -2.55 18.48 -12.73
N LYS A 3 -2.99 17.79 -13.80
CA LYS A 3 -4.28 18.05 -14.48
C LYS A 3 -5.51 18.03 -13.56
N TRP A 4 -5.44 17.32 -12.43
CA TRP A 4 -6.53 17.27 -11.45
C TRP A 4 -6.65 18.59 -10.67
N TYR A 5 -5.54 19.26 -10.37
CA TYR A 5 -5.53 20.52 -9.62
C TYR A 5 -6.31 21.60 -10.36
N GLU A 6 -6.06 21.76 -11.66
CA GLU A 6 -6.75 22.75 -12.52
C GLU A 6 -8.28 22.54 -12.55
N SER A 7 -8.73 21.30 -12.34
CA SER A 7 -10.16 20.94 -12.34
C SER A 7 -10.86 21.33 -11.03
N PHE A 8 -10.11 21.44 -9.92
CA PHE A 8 -10.63 21.58 -8.56
C PHE A 8 -10.06 22.76 -7.76
N GLU A 9 -9.15 23.55 -8.32
CA GLU A 9 -8.50 24.70 -7.67
C GLU A 9 -9.50 25.61 -6.96
N GLY A 10 -10.63 25.94 -7.61
CA GLY A 10 -11.67 26.76 -7.00
C GLY A 10 -12.30 26.14 -5.75
N ILE A 11 -12.49 24.81 -5.71
CA ILE A 11 -12.99 24.11 -4.51
C ILE A 11 -11.91 24.10 -3.43
N LEU A 12 -10.66 23.82 -3.81
CA LEU A 12 -9.55 23.73 -2.87
C LEU A 12 -9.26 25.06 -2.19
N ALA A 13 -9.27 26.16 -2.94
CA ALA A 13 -9.02 27.50 -2.42
C ALA A 13 -10.09 27.94 -1.40
N ILE A 14 -11.36 27.57 -1.60
CA ILE A 14 -12.48 27.95 -0.69
C ILE A 14 -12.29 27.39 0.72
N HIS A 15 -11.69 26.20 0.84
CA HIS A 15 -11.55 25.50 2.12
C HIS A 15 -10.15 25.61 2.72
N GLN A 16 -9.19 26.25 2.05
CA GLN A 16 -7.80 26.31 2.49
C GLN A 16 -7.63 26.95 3.86
N ASP A 17 -8.13 28.18 4.04
CA ASP A 17 -7.98 28.91 5.31
C ASP A 17 -8.64 28.15 6.49
N LYS A 18 -9.80 27.54 6.23
CA LYS A 18 -10.50 26.71 7.20
C LYS A 18 -9.72 25.44 7.54
N PHE A 19 -9.04 24.83 6.57
CA PHE A 19 -8.27 23.63 6.81
C PHE A 19 -7.04 23.92 7.66
N VAL A 20 -6.30 24.99 7.33
CA VAL A 20 -5.08 25.38 8.03
C VAL A 20 -5.36 25.72 9.50
N THR A 21 -6.46 26.43 9.76
CA THR A 21 -6.82 26.89 11.12
C THR A 21 -7.62 25.87 11.94
N ALA A 22 -8.07 24.78 11.34
CA ALA A 22 -8.87 23.75 12.00
C ALA A 22 -8.03 22.77 12.81
N SER A 23 -8.63 22.16 13.83
CA SER A 23 -8.06 21.00 14.51
C SER A 23 -8.18 19.73 13.66
N ALA A 24 -7.38 18.70 13.95
CA ALA A 24 -7.41 17.40 13.26
C ALA A 24 -8.82 16.82 13.00
N PRO A 25 -9.75 16.70 13.97
CA PRO A 25 -11.09 16.16 13.70
C PRO A 25 -11.92 17.06 12.76
N THR A 26 -11.71 18.37 12.82
CA THR A 26 -12.37 19.34 11.95
C THR A 26 -11.78 19.30 10.54
N ARG A 27 -10.47 19.10 10.38
CA ARG A 27 -9.82 18.87 9.08
C ARG A 27 -10.38 17.67 8.35
N GLN A 28 -10.63 16.56 9.06
CA GLN A 28 -11.28 15.38 8.46
C GLN A 28 -12.68 15.70 7.90
N SER A 29 -13.45 16.52 8.62
CA SER A 29 -14.78 16.96 8.18
C SER A 29 -14.71 17.89 6.96
N ILE A 30 -13.69 18.76 6.91
CA ILE A 30 -13.41 19.62 5.76
C ILE A 30 -13.03 18.78 4.53
N LEU A 31 -12.14 17.79 4.69
CA LEU A 31 -11.77 16.86 3.61
C LEU A 31 -12.97 16.07 3.08
N LYS A 32 -13.89 15.67 3.96
CA LYS A 32 -15.15 15.03 3.55
C LYS A 32 -16.04 15.99 2.74
N THR A 33 -16.12 17.25 3.15
CA THR A 33 -16.89 18.28 2.42
C THR A 33 -16.30 18.54 1.03
N ILE A 34 -14.98 18.65 0.94
CA ILE A 34 -14.27 18.82 -0.34
C ILE A 34 -14.52 17.61 -1.25
N ARG A 35 -14.47 16.40 -0.68
CA ARG A 35 -14.77 15.16 -1.38
C ARG A 35 -16.17 15.21 -2.01
N ASP A 36 -17.18 15.53 -1.21
CA ASP A 36 -18.57 15.57 -1.66
C ASP A 36 -18.77 16.63 -2.75
N GLN A 37 -18.08 17.78 -2.66
CA GLN A 37 -18.12 18.83 -3.68
C GLN A 37 -17.46 18.40 -5.00
N ILE A 38 -16.33 17.70 -4.94
CA ILE A 38 -15.63 17.18 -6.12
C ILE A 38 -16.48 16.11 -6.82
N VAL A 39 -17.06 15.18 -6.06
CA VAL A 39 -17.99 14.15 -6.59
C VAL A 39 -19.22 14.81 -7.21
N THR A 40 -19.82 15.80 -6.54
CA THR A 40 -21.01 16.50 -7.07
C THR A 40 -20.70 17.24 -8.36
N LYS A 41 -19.51 17.83 -8.49
CA LYS A 41 -19.05 18.55 -9.69
C LYS A 41 -18.79 17.59 -10.87
N HIS A 42 -18.30 16.38 -10.60
CA HIS A 42 -18.18 15.30 -11.57
C HIS A 42 -19.30 14.26 -11.38
N LYS A 43 -20.49 14.53 -11.92
CA LYS A 43 -21.64 13.59 -12.00
C LYS A 43 -21.37 12.27 -12.77
N SER A 44 -20.11 11.85 -12.92
CA SER A 44 -19.64 10.79 -13.81
C SER A 44 -18.83 9.69 -13.10
N LEU A 45 -18.74 9.70 -11.77
CA LEU A 45 -18.19 8.53 -11.06
C LEU A 45 -19.31 7.49 -10.94
N GLU A 46 -19.10 6.30 -11.53
CA GLU A 46 -20.00 5.14 -11.47
C GLU A 46 -20.33 4.72 -10.03
N ASP A 47 -19.57 5.21 -9.05
CA ASP A 47 -19.91 5.16 -7.64
C ASP A 47 -19.66 6.53 -6.97
N PRO A 48 -20.71 7.35 -6.74
CA PRO A 48 -20.58 8.63 -6.04
C PRO A 48 -20.19 8.49 -4.56
N ALA A 49 -20.11 7.28 -4.02
CA ALA A 49 -19.80 7.06 -2.61
C ALA A 49 -18.30 7.24 -2.26
N ALA A 50 -17.38 7.17 -3.22
CA ALA A 50 -15.95 7.23 -2.92
C ALA A 50 -15.08 7.87 -4.00
N LEU A 51 -14.41 8.97 -3.65
CA LEU A 51 -13.31 9.52 -4.45
C LEU A 51 -12.13 8.54 -4.53
N PRO A 52 -11.49 8.38 -5.71
CA PRO A 52 -10.30 7.55 -5.85
C PRO A 52 -9.23 7.88 -4.81
N LYS A 53 -8.63 6.84 -4.20
CA LYS A 53 -7.58 6.98 -3.17
C LYS A 53 -6.44 7.92 -3.61
N PRO A 54 -5.90 7.85 -4.85
CA PRO A 54 -4.83 8.75 -5.28
C PRO A 54 -5.23 10.22 -5.23
N LEU A 55 -6.49 10.52 -5.56
CA LEU A 55 -7.01 11.88 -5.54
C LEU A 55 -7.23 12.38 -4.10
N ARG A 56 -7.67 11.51 -3.18
CA ARG A 56 -7.74 11.84 -1.74
C ARG A 56 -6.36 12.17 -1.16
N LYS A 57 -5.34 11.37 -1.47
CA LYS A 57 -3.94 11.62 -1.07
C LYS A 57 -3.43 12.95 -1.64
N ALA A 58 -3.72 13.22 -2.91
CA ALA A 58 -3.29 14.45 -3.57
C ALA A 58 -3.92 15.72 -2.92
N ILE A 59 -5.20 15.64 -2.53
CA ILE A 59 -5.88 16.73 -1.79
C ILE A 59 -5.22 16.94 -0.40
N ARG A 60 -4.93 15.87 0.34
CA ARG A 60 -4.25 15.99 1.64
C ARG A 60 -2.85 16.59 1.50
N ARG A 61 -2.04 16.10 0.55
CA ARG A 61 -0.72 16.67 0.23
C ARG A 61 -0.78 18.14 -0.15
N TYR A 62 -1.81 18.54 -0.90
CA TYR A 62 -2.03 19.94 -1.24
C TYR A 62 -2.21 20.82 0.00
N TYR A 63 -2.90 20.35 1.04
CA TYR A 63 -3.06 21.16 2.25
C TYR A 63 -1.89 21.06 3.23
N LEU A 64 -1.19 19.93 3.24
CA LEU A 64 -0.01 19.71 4.08
C LEU A 64 1.05 20.81 3.87
N GLN A 65 1.21 21.30 2.64
CA GLN A 65 2.18 22.36 2.31
C GLN A 65 1.87 23.72 2.98
N PHE A 66 0.66 23.90 3.54
CA PHE A 66 0.23 25.12 4.20
C PHE A 66 0.17 24.98 5.73
N LEU A 67 0.38 23.78 6.26
CA LEU A 67 0.52 23.57 7.70
C LEU A 67 1.90 24.05 8.15
N THR A 68 1.95 24.67 9.32
CA THR A 68 3.19 25.23 9.90
C THR A 68 3.54 24.62 11.25
N ASP A 69 2.59 23.92 11.86
CA ASP A 69 2.74 23.24 13.14
C ASP A 69 3.26 21.81 12.91
N GLU A 70 4.35 21.43 13.59
CA GLU A 70 5.01 20.14 13.37
C GLU A 70 4.14 18.95 13.83
N ASP A 71 3.36 19.11 14.91
CA ASP A 71 2.46 18.05 15.39
C ASP A 71 1.34 17.80 14.38
N ASP A 72 0.81 18.87 13.79
CA ASP A 72 -0.20 18.81 12.72
C ASP A 72 0.34 18.22 11.42
N ILE A 73 1.58 18.56 11.05
CA ILE A 73 2.27 18.00 9.88
C ILE A 73 2.51 16.50 10.08
N GLN A 74 2.97 16.11 11.27
CA GLN A 74 3.19 14.70 11.60
C GLN A 74 1.87 13.92 11.60
N ALA A 75 0.82 14.45 12.24
CA ALA A 75 -0.48 13.78 12.28
C ALA A 75 -1.06 13.57 10.87
N GLU A 76 -1.02 14.58 9.99
CA GLU A 76 -1.47 14.40 8.59
C GLU A 76 -0.50 13.55 7.75
N GLY A 77 0.79 13.53 8.09
CA GLY A 77 1.80 12.65 7.51
C GLY A 77 1.53 11.17 7.81
N GLU A 78 1.22 10.82 9.06
CA GLU A 78 0.84 9.47 9.47
C GLU A 78 -0.38 8.96 8.68
N PHE A 79 -1.39 9.82 8.43
CA PHE A 79 -2.52 9.44 7.57
C PHE A 79 -2.15 9.20 6.09
N LEU A 80 -1.08 9.82 5.60
CA LEU A 80 -0.58 9.60 4.24
C LEU A 80 0.25 8.31 4.14
N GLU A 81 0.94 7.93 5.24
CA GLU A 81 1.71 6.70 5.38
C GLU A 81 0.81 5.48 5.64
N ASP A 82 -0.19 5.58 6.53
CA ASP A 82 -1.17 4.52 6.81
C ASP A 82 -1.99 4.13 5.56
N GLU A 83 -2.27 5.08 4.66
CA GLU A 83 -2.94 4.78 3.38
C GLU A 83 -1.96 4.33 2.28
N GLN A 84 -0.64 4.31 2.52
CA GLN A 84 0.38 3.83 1.59
C GLN A 84 0.45 2.29 1.55
N ASP A 85 0.10 1.62 2.65
CA ASP A 85 0.19 0.16 2.77
C ASP A 85 -1.00 -0.61 2.17
N ASN A 86 -2.06 0.08 1.75
CA ASN A 86 -3.28 -0.56 1.27
C ASN A 86 -3.49 -0.41 -0.26
N GLU A 87 -2.37 -0.26 -0.96
CA GLU A 87 -2.28 -0.20 -2.43
C GLU A 87 -1.34 -1.30 -2.98
N ALA A 88 -0.89 -2.23 -2.14
CA ALA A 88 -0.37 -3.52 -2.58
C ALA A 88 -1.56 -4.45 -2.88
N LEU A 89 -2.08 -4.36 -4.11
CA LEU A 89 -3.00 -5.29 -4.77
C LEU A 89 -4.29 -5.61 -3.99
N GLY A 90 -5.44 -5.26 -4.55
CA GLY A 90 -6.79 -5.59 -4.04
C GLY A 90 -7.13 -7.08 -4.06
N VAL A 91 -6.32 -7.88 -3.39
CA VAL A 91 -6.40 -9.32 -3.21
C VAL A 91 -6.36 -9.52 -1.71
N SER A 92 -7.41 -10.11 -1.15
CA SER A 92 -7.49 -10.42 0.29
C SER A 92 -6.27 -11.26 0.71
N PRO A 93 -5.75 -11.16 1.95
CA PRO A 93 -4.70 -12.05 2.45
C PRO A 93 -4.99 -13.53 2.19
N GLU A 94 -6.26 -13.93 2.25
CA GLU A 94 -6.69 -15.30 1.92
C GLU A 94 -6.55 -15.65 0.43
N GLU A 95 -6.89 -14.72 -0.46
CA GLU A 95 -6.74 -14.92 -1.91
C GLU A 95 -5.26 -14.92 -2.30
N ARG A 96 -4.45 -14.08 -1.65
CA ARG A 96 -2.99 -14.02 -1.85
C ARG A 96 -2.34 -15.29 -1.36
N GLU A 97 -2.71 -15.79 -0.18
CA GLU A 97 -2.25 -17.08 0.35
C GLU A 97 -2.59 -18.22 -0.59
N MET A 98 -3.84 -18.30 -1.07
CA MET A 98 -4.28 -19.37 -1.96
C MET A 98 -3.51 -19.37 -3.29
N ALA A 99 -3.24 -18.18 -3.85
CA ALA A 99 -2.45 -18.05 -5.07
C ALA A 99 -0.96 -18.36 -4.87
N ALA A 100 -0.41 -17.98 -3.71
CA ALA A 100 0.99 -18.15 -3.36
C ALA A 100 1.32 -19.56 -2.85
N ARG A 101 0.31 -20.30 -2.37
CA ARG A 101 0.48 -21.59 -1.70
C ARG A 101 1.23 -22.59 -2.60
N PRO A 102 2.40 -23.11 -2.13
CA PRO A 102 3.14 -24.12 -2.87
C PRO A 102 2.31 -25.38 -3.09
N LYS A 103 2.28 -25.86 -4.34
CA LYS A 103 1.62 -27.12 -4.71
C LYS A 103 2.55 -28.33 -4.63
N ASP A 104 3.83 -28.12 -4.34
CA ASP A 104 4.80 -29.21 -4.28
C ASP A 104 4.91 -29.71 -2.84
N ALA A 105 4.57 -30.98 -2.60
CA ALA A 105 4.71 -31.61 -1.29
C ALA A 105 6.18 -31.63 -0.80
N ALA A 106 7.16 -31.58 -1.70
CA ALA A 106 8.57 -31.46 -1.32
C ALA A 106 8.89 -30.16 -0.59
N PHE A 107 8.13 -29.09 -0.85
CA PHE A 107 8.29 -27.79 -0.18
C PHE A 107 8.01 -27.88 1.33
N TYR A 108 7.06 -28.74 1.72
CA TYR A 108 6.62 -28.93 3.11
C TYR A 108 7.39 -30.00 3.87
N LYS A 109 8.42 -30.62 3.25
CA LYS A 109 9.26 -31.64 3.92
C LYS A 109 10.14 -31.05 5.02
N LYS A 110 10.35 -29.73 4.99
CA LYS A 110 11.12 -28.98 5.98
C LYS A 110 10.23 -27.92 6.59
N GLU A 111 10.59 -27.51 7.79
CA GLU A 111 9.95 -26.37 8.45
C GLU A 111 10.08 -25.14 7.55
N ILE A 112 8.94 -24.55 7.22
CA ILE A 112 8.85 -23.37 6.37
C ILE A 112 9.23 -22.15 7.20
N THR A 113 10.14 -21.33 6.68
CA THR A 113 10.60 -20.10 7.35
C THR A 113 9.82 -18.88 6.88
N ASP A 114 9.88 -17.78 7.66
CA ASP A 114 9.27 -16.49 7.28
C ASP A 114 9.77 -16.01 5.92
N TRP A 115 11.05 -16.25 5.61
CA TRP A 115 11.65 -15.92 4.31
C TRP A 115 11.01 -16.71 3.17
N ASP A 116 10.78 -18.01 3.36
CA ASP A 116 10.18 -18.87 2.34
C ASP A 116 8.73 -18.44 2.04
N VAL A 117 7.99 -18.05 3.09
CA VAL A 117 6.62 -17.54 2.95
C VAL A 117 6.60 -16.16 2.29
N ALA A 118 7.46 -15.23 2.74
CA ALA A 118 7.52 -13.89 2.17
C ALA A 118 7.86 -13.90 0.67
N GLN A 119 8.80 -14.76 0.25
CA GLN A 119 9.13 -14.92 -1.18
C GLN A 119 7.96 -15.46 -2.03
N LYS A 120 6.98 -16.13 -1.41
CA LYS A 120 5.80 -16.66 -2.09
C LYS A 120 4.65 -15.67 -2.08
N LEU A 121 4.31 -15.14 -0.90
CA LEU A 121 3.22 -14.18 -0.73
C LEU A 121 3.47 -12.88 -1.48
N PHE A 122 4.68 -12.33 -1.34
CA PHE A 122 5.02 -10.98 -1.81
C PHE A 122 5.96 -10.99 -3.00
N LYS A 123 5.85 -12.02 -3.85
CA LYS A 123 6.73 -12.16 -5.02
C LYS A 123 6.67 -10.92 -5.91
N GLN A 124 5.47 -10.38 -6.12
CA GLN A 124 5.26 -9.24 -7.00
C GLN A 124 5.89 -7.97 -6.42
N GLU A 125 5.69 -7.74 -5.12
CA GLU A 125 6.23 -6.59 -4.39
C GLU A 125 7.76 -6.63 -4.33
N ILE A 126 8.35 -7.81 -4.14
CA ILE A 126 9.80 -8.02 -4.21
C ILE A 126 10.33 -7.76 -5.63
N ASP A 127 9.64 -8.28 -6.66
CA ASP A 127 10.04 -8.09 -8.06
C ASP A 127 9.91 -6.61 -8.49
N ASP A 128 8.92 -5.88 -7.96
CA ASP A 128 8.74 -4.45 -8.24
C ASP A 128 9.76 -3.58 -7.48
N TYR A 129 10.06 -3.91 -6.23
CA TYR A 129 11.15 -3.29 -5.47
C TYR A 129 12.51 -3.47 -6.16
N ASP A 130 12.81 -4.67 -6.65
CA ASP A 130 14.03 -4.94 -7.42
C ASP A 130 14.10 -4.09 -8.70
N LYS A 131 13.00 -4.00 -9.47
CA LYS A 131 12.96 -3.13 -10.67
C LYS A 131 13.21 -1.67 -10.34
N GLU A 132 12.61 -1.16 -9.28
CA GLU A 132 12.80 0.24 -8.85
C GLU A 132 14.25 0.51 -8.46
N GLU A 133 14.85 -0.36 -7.64
CA GLU A 133 16.25 -0.21 -7.23
C GLU A 133 17.23 -0.36 -8.40
N GLN A 134 16.97 -1.29 -9.32
CA GLN A 134 17.77 -1.43 -10.54
C GLN A 134 17.67 -0.22 -11.47
N SER A 135 16.49 0.42 -11.55
CA SER A 135 16.31 1.63 -12.35
C SER A 135 17.19 2.79 -11.85
N LYS A 136 17.48 2.82 -10.55
CA LYS A 136 18.36 3.82 -9.91
C LYS A 136 19.84 3.53 -10.11
N LEU A 137 20.23 2.26 -10.19
CA LEU A 137 21.64 1.83 -10.18
C LEU A 137 22.28 1.72 -11.58
N GLY A 138 21.49 1.71 -12.65
CA GLY A 138 21.98 1.54 -14.02
C GLY A 138 22.49 0.11 -14.30
N GLY A 139 22.18 -0.44 -15.47
CA GLY A 139 22.10 -1.90 -15.76
C GLY A 139 23.37 -2.76 -15.71
N LYS A 140 24.39 -2.45 -14.89
CA LYS A 140 25.67 -3.16 -14.89
C LYS A 140 25.76 -4.42 -14.02
N HIS A 141 24.78 -4.77 -13.19
CA HIS A 141 24.95 -5.90 -12.25
C HIS A 141 23.68 -6.72 -11.89
N LEU A 142 22.74 -6.89 -12.82
CA LEU A 142 21.42 -7.55 -12.66
C LEU A 142 21.32 -8.68 -11.60
N ILE A 143 22.08 -9.77 -11.70
CA ILE A 143 21.79 -11.00 -10.91
C ILE A 143 22.20 -10.90 -9.43
N LYS A 144 23.32 -10.25 -9.10
CA LYS A 144 23.83 -10.22 -7.71
C LYS A 144 23.00 -9.28 -6.83
N PHE A 145 22.35 -8.29 -7.45
CA PHE A 145 21.52 -7.31 -6.75
C PHE A 145 20.09 -7.81 -6.51
N CYS A 146 19.51 -8.64 -7.38
CA CYS A 146 18.17 -9.22 -7.15
C CYS A 146 18.04 -9.92 -5.79
N THR A 147 19.02 -10.75 -5.41
CA THR A 147 18.99 -11.43 -4.10
C THR A 147 19.23 -10.48 -2.93
N GLY A 148 20.01 -9.41 -3.15
CA GLY A 148 20.22 -8.35 -2.16
C GLY A 148 18.94 -7.54 -1.93
N HIS A 149 18.32 -7.05 -2.99
CA HIS A 149 17.08 -6.27 -2.94
C HIS A 149 15.93 -7.07 -2.35
N ALA A 150 15.79 -8.36 -2.67
CA ALA A 150 14.80 -9.21 -2.02
C ALA A 150 15.04 -9.32 -0.50
N ARG A 151 16.30 -9.36 -0.07
CA ARG A 151 16.66 -9.40 1.35
C ARG A 151 16.42 -8.06 2.04
N ASP A 152 16.73 -6.97 1.36
CA ASP A 152 16.48 -5.62 1.84
C ASP A 152 14.99 -5.34 1.97
N TRP A 153 14.18 -5.75 0.98
CA TRP A 153 12.72 -5.70 1.06
C TRP A 153 12.19 -6.48 2.27
N PHE A 154 12.64 -7.72 2.45
CA PHE A 154 12.24 -8.55 3.58
C PHE A 154 12.58 -7.93 4.94
N ASN A 155 13.78 -7.34 5.07
CA ASN A 155 14.19 -6.68 6.30
C ASN A 155 13.34 -5.43 6.61
N ASN A 156 12.82 -4.78 5.56
CA ASN A 156 12.02 -3.56 5.62
C ASN A 156 10.49 -3.81 5.54
N MET A 157 10.03 -5.06 5.69
CA MET A 157 8.59 -5.36 5.72
C MET A 157 7.87 -4.56 6.80
N THR A 158 6.65 -4.13 6.48
CA THR A 158 5.78 -3.42 7.43
C THR A 158 5.28 -4.38 8.51
N PRO A 159 4.82 -3.89 9.68
CA PRO A 159 4.29 -4.75 10.73
C PRO A 159 3.16 -5.67 10.25
N ALA A 160 2.24 -5.14 9.42
CA ALA A 160 1.14 -5.92 8.84
C ALA A 160 1.62 -7.05 7.90
N GLN A 161 2.64 -6.78 7.07
CA GLN A 161 3.24 -7.80 6.21
C GLN A 161 3.93 -8.90 7.03
N ARG A 162 4.60 -8.54 8.12
CA ARG A 162 5.23 -9.52 9.02
C ARG A 162 4.19 -10.42 9.70
N GLU A 163 3.08 -9.83 10.16
CA GLU A 163 1.96 -10.57 10.74
C GLU A 163 1.34 -11.54 9.72
N GLU A 164 1.08 -11.09 8.48
CA GLU A 164 0.56 -11.94 7.41
C GLU A 164 1.51 -13.11 7.07
N VAL A 165 2.82 -12.86 7.05
CA VAL A 165 3.85 -13.90 6.86
C VAL A 165 3.85 -14.90 8.01
N GLU A 166 3.77 -14.43 9.25
CA GLU A 166 3.77 -15.29 10.44
C GLU A 166 2.53 -16.18 10.49
N ASP A 167 1.34 -15.61 10.30
CA ASP A 167 0.07 -16.33 10.25
C ASP A 167 0.07 -17.39 9.13
N THR A 168 0.57 -17.00 7.95
CA THR A 168 0.65 -17.91 6.80
C THR A 168 1.68 -19.02 7.02
N LYS A 169 2.82 -18.72 7.65
CA LYS A 169 3.82 -19.74 8.03
C LYS A 169 3.20 -20.76 8.99
N GLU A 170 2.53 -20.30 10.04
CA GLU A 170 1.88 -21.20 10.99
C GLU A 170 0.85 -22.09 10.28
N LYS A 171 0.03 -21.48 9.41
CA LYS A 171 -0.96 -22.19 8.60
C LYS A 171 -0.30 -23.24 7.71
N TRP A 172 0.74 -22.88 6.96
CA TRP A 172 1.41 -23.78 6.01
C TRP A 172 2.16 -24.92 6.71
N ASN A 173 2.80 -24.66 7.83
CA ASN A 173 3.45 -25.71 8.64
C ASN A 173 2.42 -26.64 9.29
N ARG A 174 1.24 -26.14 9.66
CA ARG A 174 0.16 -26.93 10.27
C ARG A 174 -0.60 -27.79 9.26
N GLU A 175 -0.99 -27.20 8.13
CA GLU A 175 -1.83 -27.86 7.12
C GLU A 175 -1.01 -28.67 6.11
N GLY A 176 0.25 -28.31 5.90
CA GLY A 176 1.10 -28.92 4.89
C GLY A 176 0.64 -28.62 3.45
N ALA A 177 1.08 -29.47 2.53
CA ALA A 177 0.72 -29.36 1.12
C ALA A 177 -0.79 -29.50 0.90
N PRO A 178 -1.39 -28.78 -0.07
CA PRO A 178 -2.80 -28.96 -0.39
C PRO A 178 -3.11 -30.41 -0.78
N ALA A 179 -4.30 -30.90 -0.46
CA ALA A 179 -4.68 -32.32 -0.59
C ALA A 179 -4.45 -32.89 -2.02
N GLU A 180 -4.61 -32.06 -3.04
CA GLU A 180 -4.34 -32.41 -4.45
C GLU A 180 -2.88 -32.80 -4.71
N ALA A 181 -1.95 -32.26 -3.92
CA ALA A 181 -0.50 -32.52 -4.02
C ALA A 181 -0.02 -33.68 -3.13
N GLN A 182 -0.81 -34.10 -2.15
CA GLN A 182 -0.47 -35.20 -1.25
C GLN A 182 -0.81 -36.59 -1.83
N ALA A 183 -1.61 -36.62 -2.91
CA ALA A 183 -2.12 -37.85 -3.53
C ALA A 183 -1.30 -38.34 -4.75
N MET A 184 -0.21 -37.66 -5.12
CA MET A 184 0.71 -38.05 -6.20
C MET A 184 2.02 -38.65 -5.68
#